data_AF-A0A559KGR0-F1
#
_entry.id   AF-A0A559KGR0-F1
#
_cell.length_a   1.000
_cell.length_b   1.000
_cell.length_c   1.000
_cell.angle_alpha   90.00
_cell.angle_beta   90.00
_cell.angle_gamma   90.00
#
_symmetry.space_group_name_H-M   'P 1'
#
loop_
_entity.id
_entity.type
_entity.pdbx_description
1 polymer ?
#
loop_
_entity_poly.entity_id
_entity_poly.type
_entity_poly.pdbx_seq_one_letter_code
_entity_poly.pdbx_strand_id
1 'polypeptide(L)'
;MAKQKVAKRPTRDEFVLEEIGNQLAEAKYENSEIMLTVWGWEEPVRGVIDSMDPRTGKVHIKQQSGIIKVPFMDIMKVDYPRD
;
A
#
# COMPACT_ATOMS: atom_id res chain seq x y z
N MET A 1 10.39 -23.25 -10.60
CA MET A 1 10.03 -21.82 -10.72
C MET A 1 11.19 -21.02 -10.16
N ALA A 2 11.86 -20.23 -11.00
CA ALA A 2 13.01 -19.44 -10.57
C ALA A 2 12.55 -18.44 -9.50
N LYS A 3 13.12 -18.50 -8.30
CA LYS A 3 12.93 -17.47 -7.28
C LYS A 3 13.42 -16.16 -7.88
N GLN A 4 12.52 -15.26 -8.27
CA GLN A 4 12.91 -13.90 -8.64
C GLN A 4 13.71 -13.35 -7.45
N LYS A 5 14.93 -12.88 -7.74
CA LYS A 5 15.74 -12.19 -6.75
C LYS A 5 15.01 -10.89 -6.44
N VAL A 6 14.19 -10.90 -5.39
CA VAL A 6 13.56 -9.68 -4.90
C VAL A 6 14.69 -8.73 -4.52
N ALA A 7 14.85 -7.65 -5.28
CA ALA A 7 15.87 -6.65 -5.06
C ALA A 7 15.73 -6.12 -3.63
N LYS A 8 16.85 -5.88 -2.93
CA LYS A 8 16.83 -5.42 -1.53
C LYS A 8 15.81 -4.30 -1.32
N ARG A 9 15.01 -4.41 -0.26
CA ARG A 9 13.99 -3.42 0.08
C ARG A 9 14.60 -2.02 0.14
N PRO A 10 14.01 -1.01 -0.52
CA PRO A 10 14.53 0.34 -0.46
C PRO A 10 14.49 0.86 0.97
N THR A 11 15.55 1.54 1.38
CA THR A 11 15.51 2.37 2.58
C THR A 11 14.76 3.65 2.22
N ARG A 12 13.70 3.96 2.98
CA ARG A 12 12.98 5.23 2.88
C ARG A 12 13.36 6.10 4.07
N ASP A 13 13.53 7.40 3.82
CA ASP A 13 13.62 8.37 4.91
C ASP A 13 12.26 8.61 5.57
N GLU A 14 12.29 9.29 6.70
CA GLU A 14 11.11 9.58 7.52
C GLU A 14 10.09 10.47 6.80
N PHE A 15 10.55 11.42 5.98
CA PHE A 15 9.68 12.32 5.23
C PHE A 15 8.85 11.57 4.19
N VAL A 16 9.48 10.66 3.43
CA VAL A 16 8.76 9.81 2.46
C VAL A 16 7.75 8.91 3.15
N LEU A 17 8.08 8.37 4.34
CA LEU A 17 7.15 7.55 5.11
C LEU A 17 5.97 8.38 5.63
N GLU A 18 6.23 9.59 6.11
CA GLU A 18 5.19 10.52 6.56
C GLU A 18 4.25 10.90 5.42
N GLU A 19 4.78 11.23 4.23
CA GLU A 19 3.96 11.53 3.05
C GLU A 19 3.05 10.35 2.65
N ILE A 20 3.60 9.13 2.58
CA ILE A 20 2.79 7.93 2.30
C ILE A 20 1.73 7.74 3.39
N GLY A 21 2.09 7.93 4.65
CA GLY A 21 1.16 7.85 5.79
C GLY A 21 0.01 8.84 5.66
N ASN A 22 0.30 10.09 5.32
CA ASN A 22 -0.69 11.16 5.12
C ASN A 22 -1.62 10.81 3.95
N GLN A 23 -1.08 10.37 2.81
CA GLN A 23 -1.89 9.95 1.67
C GLN A 23 -2.84 8.80 1.99
N LEU A 24 -2.38 7.80 2.76
CA LEU A 24 -3.22 6.68 3.20
C LEU A 24 -4.30 7.12 4.19
N ALA A 25 -3.97 8.06 5.09
CA ALA A 25 -4.93 8.59 6.05
C ALA A 25 -6.03 9.40 5.35
N GLU A 26 -5.66 10.26 4.40
CA GLU A 26 -6.58 11.01 3.54
C GLU A 26 -7.47 10.05 2.74
N ALA A 27 -6.87 9.09 2.02
CA ALA A 27 -7.62 8.12 1.23
C ALA A 27 -8.63 7.32 2.08
N LYS A 28 -8.25 6.93 3.30
CA LYS A 28 -9.16 6.24 4.23
C LYS A 28 -10.29 7.15 4.69
N TYR A 29 -9.97 8.41 5.03
CA TYR A 29 -10.95 9.38 5.50
C TYR A 29 -11.99 9.72 4.41
N GLU A 30 -11.52 9.90 3.17
CA GLU A 30 -12.37 10.19 2.02
C GLU A 30 -13.06 8.95 1.44
N ASN A 31 -12.70 7.75 1.92
CA ASN A 31 -13.14 6.48 1.36
C ASN A 31 -12.84 6.37 -0.16
N SER A 32 -11.70 6.93 -0.55
CA SER A 32 -11.24 6.99 -1.94
C SER A 32 -10.67 5.65 -2.39
N GLU A 33 -10.92 5.27 -3.64
CA GLU A 33 -10.20 4.16 -4.27
C GLU A 33 -8.77 4.61 -4.58
N ILE A 34 -7.81 3.76 -4.25
CA ILE A 34 -6.37 4.00 -4.46
C ILE A 34 -5.72 2.81 -5.15
N MET A 35 -4.56 3.06 -5.73
CA MET A 35 -3.66 2.05 -6.28
C MET A 35 -2.32 2.12 -5.57
N LEU A 36 -1.93 1.00 -4.94
CA LEU A 36 -0.67 0.87 -4.23
C LEU A 36 0.36 0.12 -5.09
N THR A 37 1.50 0.75 -5.31
CA THR A 37 2.68 0.02 -5.79
C THR A 37 3.36 -0.63 -4.57
N VAL A 38 3.57 -1.94 -4.56
CA VAL A 38 4.12 -2.67 -3.39
C VAL A 38 5.46 -3.30 -3.74
N TRP A 39 6.45 -3.13 -2.86
CA TRP A 39 7.78 -3.69 -3.05
C TRP A 39 7.73 -5.23 -3.11
N GLY A 40 8.37 -5.80 -4.14
CA GLY A 40 8.44 -7.24 -4.34
C GLY A 40 7.15 -7.86 -4.89
N TRP A 41 6.14 -7.06 -5.23
CA TRP A 41 4.91 -7.50 -5.88
C TRP A 41 4.93 -7.03 -7.33
N GLU A 42 4.57 -7.91 -8.27
CA GLU A 42 4.55 -7.57 -9.70
C GLU A 42 3.36 -6.66 -10.04
N GLU A 43 2.19 -6.96 -9.47
CA GLU A 43 0.95 -6.23 -9.72
C GLU A 43 0.65 -5.23 -8.60
N PRO A 44 0.18 -4.01 -8.93
CA PRO A 44 -0.27 -3.06 -7.93
C PRO A 44 -1.56 -3.53 -7.24
N VAL A 45 -1.79 -3.04 -6.03
CA VAL A 45 -3.00 -3.33 -5.26
C VAL A 45 -3.97 -2.17 -5.40
N ARG A 46 -5.07 -2.36 -6.13
CA ARG A 46 -6.14 -1.37 -6.28
C ARG A 46 -7.30 -1.66 -5.33
N GLY A 47 -7.88 -0.65 -4.70
CA GLY A 47 -9.08 -0.79 -3.87
C GLY A 47 -9.23 0.32 -2.84
N VAL A 48 -10.14 0.14 -1.88
CA VAL A 48 -10.42 1.13 -0.82
C VAL A 48 -9.83 0.66 0.51
N ILE A 49 -9.35 1.57 1.35
CA ILE A 49 -8.80 1.21 2.66
C ILE A 49 -9.93 0.83 3.62
N ASP A 50 -9.95 -0.43 4.08
CA ASP A 50 -10.86 -0.93 5.10
C ASP A 50 -10.39 -0.52 6.51
N SER A 51 -9.11 -0.79 6.80
CA SER A 51 -8.50 -0.46 8.08
C SER A 51 -6.98 -0.31 7.95
N MET A 52 -6.39 0.45 8.87
CA MET A 52 -4.94 0.50 9.07
C MET A 52 -4.67 -0.08 10.46
N ASP A 53 -3.96 -1.21 10.53
CA ASP A 53 -3.72 -1.94 11.77
C ASP A 53 -2.37 -1.52 12.39
N PRO A 54 -2.37 -0.72 13.47
CA PRO A 54 -1.14 -0.25 14.10
C PRO A 54 -0.38 -1.37 14.82
N ARG A 55 -1.02 -2.51 15.13
CA ARG A 55 -0.35 -3.64 15.79
C ARG A 55 0.51 -4.43 14.83
N THR A 56 0.05 -4.59 13.59
CA THR A 56 0.77 -5.36 12.56
C THR A 56 1.49 -4.49 11.53
N GLY A 57 1.24 -3.18 11.53
CA GLY A 57 1.79 -2.25 10.55
C GLY A 57 1.27 -2.52 9.14
N LYS A 58 0.05 -3.06 9.01
CA LYS A 58 -0.55 -3.43 7.73
C LYS A 58 -1.73 -2.52 7.38
N VAL A 59 -1.81 -2.18 6.11
CA VAL A 59 -2.96 -1.52 5.48
C VAL A 59 -3.82 -2.62 4.86
N HIS A 60 -5.10 -2.64 5.22
CA HIS A 60 -6.08 -3.58 4.69
C HIS A 60 -6.83 -2.91 3.54
N ILE A 61 -6.64 -3.41 2.33
CA ILE A 61 -7.30 -2.94 1.12
C ILE A 61 -8.45 -3.87 0.80
N LYS A 62 -9.66 -3.30 0.75
CA LYS A 62 -10.88 -3.99 0.35
C LYS A 62 -11.01 -3.95 -1.17
N GLN A 63 -11.21 -5.13 -1.72
CA GLN A 63 -11.48 -5.41 -3.13
C GLN A 63 -12.77 -6.22 -3.24
N GLN A 64 -13.27 -6.38 -4.48
CA GLN A 64 -14.40 -7.27 -4.74
C GLN A 64 -14.09 -8.73 -4.37
N SER A 65 -12.84 -9.15 -4.50
CA SER A 65 -12.35 -10.50 -4.20
C SER A 65 -12.06 -10.75 -2.71
N GLY A 66 -12.08 -9.72 -1.86
CA GLY A 66 -11.79 -9.82 -0.43
C GLY A 66 -10.90 -8.71 0.11
N ILE A 67 -10.16 -9.01 1.18
CA ILE A 67 -9.22 -8.07 1.83
C ILE A 67 -7.79 -8.50 1.55
N ILE A 68 -7.01 -7.61 0.94
CA ILE A 68 -5.56 -7.75 0.78
C ILE A 68 -4.87 -6.98 1.91
N LYS A 69 -3.91 -7.61 2.57
CA LYS A 69 -3.14 -6.99 3.66
C LYS A 69 -1.74 -6.62 3.17
N VAL A 70 -1.46 -5.33 3.07
CA VAL A 70 -0.18 -4.80 2.58
C VAL A 70 0.62 -4.24 3.76
N PRO A 71 1.87 -4.67 4.00
CA PRO A 71 2.73 -4.01 4.98
C PRO A 71 2.96 -2.55 4.58
N PHE A 72 2.71 -1.60 5.49
CA PHE A 72 2.94 -0.17 5.24
C PHE A 72 4.34 0.09 4.71
N MET A 73 5.29 -0.58 5.34
CA MET A 73 6.71 -0.58 5.01
C MET A 73 7.01 -1.00 3.55
N ASP A 74 6.17 -1.82 2.93
CA ASP A 74 6.37 -2.27 1.56
C ASP A 74 5.63 -1.39 0.54
N ILE A 75 4.77 -0.47 0.99
CA ILE A 75 4.09 0.48 0.09
C ILE A 75 5.14 1.42 -0.48
N MET A 76 5.20 1.44 -1.81
CA MET A 76 6.13 2.25 -2.55
C MET A 76 5.55 3.57 -3.04
N LYS A 77 4.27 3.57 -3.35
CA LYS A 77 3.57 4.71 -3.92
C LYS A 77 2.07 4.54 -3.71
N VAL A 78 1.38 5.65 -3.47
CA VAL A 78 -0.08 5.74 -3.48
C VAL A 78 -0.48 6.58 -4.69
N ASP A 79 -1.31 6.03 -5.56
CA ASP A 79 -1.89 6.72 -6.71
C ASP A 79 -3.41 6.73 -6.60
N TYR A 80 -4.05 7.79 -7.09
CA TYR A 80 -5.51 7.86 -7.24
C TYR A 80 -5.88 7.55 -8.70
N PRO A 81 -6.57 6.43 -8.97
CA PRO A 81 -7.05 6.11 -10.31
C PRO A 81 -7.95 7.24 -10.83
N ARG A 82 -7.66 7.69 -12.06
CA ARG A 82 -8.43 8.72 -12.78
C ARG A 82 -9.14 8.01 -13.93
N ASP A 83 -10.25 7.38 -13.59
CA ASP A 83 -11.09 6.63 -14.53
C ASP A 83 -12.28 7.48 -14.95
#